data_AF-A0A3M1PC51-F1
#
_entry.id   AF-A0A3M1PC51-F1
#
_cell.length_a   1.000
_cell.length_b   1.000
_cell.length_c   1.000
_cell.angle_alpha   90.00
_cell.angle_beta   90.00
_cell.angle_gamma   90.00
#
_symmetry.space_group_name_H-M   'P 1'
#
loop_
_entity.id
_entity.type
_entity.pdbx_description
1 polymer ?
#
loop_
_entity_poly.entity_id
_entity_poly.type
_entity_poly.pdbx_seq_one_letter_code
_entity_poly.pdbx_strand_id
1 'polypeptide(L)'
;MSVALTIPDSVLKSMRLPEQHVEQALLKELAIALYAQEMLSFGKAAELAGIEGSEFSQVVGERGVSPRCSRVLMDGESVLVCSD
;
A
#
# COMPACT_ATOMS: atom_id res chain seq x y z
N MET A 1 20.13 -2.16 9.80
CA MET A 1 19.41 -3.15 10.64
C MET A 1 18.26 -3.69 9.82
N SER A 2 17.90 -4.97 9.95
CA SER A 2 16.76 -5.58 9.27
C SER A 2 15.73 -6.08 10.28
N VAL A 3 14.46 -6.03 9.89
CA VAL A 3 13.33 -6.59 10.63
C VAL A 3 12.70 -7.67 9.74
N ALA A 4 12.40 -8.84 10.30
CA ALA A 4 11.74 -9.93 9.59
C ALA A 4 10.28 -10.07 10.07
N LEU A 5 9.34 -10.12 9.13
CA LEU A 5 7.94 -10.42 9.39
C LEU A 5 7.65 -11.84 8.91
N THR A 6 7.12 -12.68 9.80
CA THR A 6 6.70 -14.05 9.45
C THR A 6 5.19 -14.09 9.37
N ILE A 7 4.67 -14.47 8.20
CA ILE A 7 3.22 -14.66 8.00
C ILE A 7 2.90 -16.15 8.17
N PRO A 8 1.95 -16.53 9.04
CA PRO A 8 1.56 -17.93 9.19
C PRO A 8 1.00 -18.53 7.90
N ASP A 9 1.31 -19.80 7.63
CA ASP A 9 0.83 -20.53 6.44
C ASP A 9 -0.69 -20.52 6.28
N SER A 10 -1.43 -20.58 7.39
CA SER A 10 -2.90 -20.53 7.36
C SER A 10 -3.41 -19.21 6.80
N VAL A 11 -2.71 -18.10 7.08
CA VAL A 11 -3.02 -16.77 6.56
C VAL A 11 -2.60 -16.68 5.10
N LEU A 12 -1.39 -17.14 4.75
CA LEU A 12 -0.91 -17.16 3.36
C LEU A 12 -1.85 -17.93 2.42
N LYS A 13 -2.30 -19.13 2.83
CA LYS A 13 -3.25 -19.95 2.06
C LYS A 13 -4.63 -19.31 1.92
N SER A 14 -4.97 -18.38 2.80
CA SER A 14 -6.24 -17.64 2.75
C SER A 14 -6.16 -16.39 1.86
N MET A 15 -4.96 -15.93 1.51
CA MET A 15 -4.75 -14.80 0.60
C MET A 15 -5.01 -15.23 -0.85
N ARG A 16 -5.81 -14.46 -1.58
CA ARG A 16 -6.04 -14.67 -3.02
C ARG A 16 -4.93 -13.99 -3.83
N LEU A 17 -3.69 -14.41 -3.61
CA LEU A 17 -2.50 -13.89 -4.29
C LEU A 17 -1.83 -14.99 -5.12
N PRO A 18 -1.27 -14.67 -6.30
CA PRO A 18 -0.50 -15.64 -7.06
C PRO A 18 0.78 -16.01 -6.31
N GLU A 19 0.96 -17.30 -5.99
CA GLU A 19 2.05 -17.83 -5.15
C GLU A 19 3.44 -17.38 -5.58
N GLN A 20 3.66 -17.21 -6.88
CA GLN A 20 4.94 -16.82 -7.47
C GLN A 20 5.39 -15.39 -7.10
N HIS A 21 4.47 -14.54 -6.62
CA HIS A 21 4.75 -13.12 -6.36
C HIS A 21 4.16 -12.66 -5.01
N VAL A 22 3.89 -13.58 -4.07
CA VAL A 22 3.26 -13.24 -2.78
C VAL A 22 4.12 -12.25 -2.00
N GLU A 23 5.43 -12.47 -1.93
CA GLU A 23 6.33 -11.57 -1.20
C GLU A 23 6.31 -10.16 -1.79
N GLN A 24 6.46 -10.03 -3.11
CA GLN A 24 6.43 -8.73 -3.79
C GLN A 24 5.07 -8.03 -3.61
N ALA A 25 3.97 -8.79 -3.68
CA ALA A 25 2.64 -8.26 -3.44
C ALA A 25 2.51 -7.74 -2.00
N LEU A 26 2.96 -8.51 -1.01
CA LEU A 26 2.93 -8.11 0.41
C LEU A 26 3.81 -6.90 0.70
N LEU A 27 5.02 -6.84 0.13
CA LEU A 27 5.90 -5.68 0.27
C LEU A 27 5.28 -4.41 -0.33
N LYS A 28 4.63 -4.54 -1.50
CA LYS A 28 3.89 -3.44 -2.11
C LYS A 28 2.71 -3.00 -1.24
N GLU A 29 1.91 -3.92 -0.70
CA GLU A 29 0.82 -3.60 0.24
C GLU A 29 1.34 -2.89 1.49
N LEU A 30 2.45 -3.38 2.06
CA LEU A 30 3.09 -2.80 3.22
C LEU A 30 3.57 -1.37 2.93
N ALA A 31 4.25 -1.17 1.81
CA ALA A 31 4.72 0.15 1.39
C ALA A 31 3.58 1.16 1.25
N ILE A 32 2.47 0.77 0.63
CA ILE A 32 1.29 1.61 0.48
C ILE A 32 0.69 1.94 1.85
N ALA A 33 0.56 0.96 2.74
CA ALA A 33 0.00 1.17 4.07
C ALA A 33 0.87 2.10 4.93
N LEU A 34 2.20 1.94 4.88
CA LEU A 34 3.14 2.80 5.59
C LEU A 34 3.14 4.23 5.04
N TYR A 35 3.03 4.38 3.72
CA TYR A 35 2.90 5.69 3.07
C TYR A 35 1.58 6.38 3.43
N ALA A 36 0.46 5.64 3.39
CA ALA A 36 -0.87 6.15 3.73
C ALA A 36 -0.96 6.65 5.18
N GLN A 37 -0.18 6.05 6.09
CA GLN A 37 -0.10 6.44 7.50
C GLN A 37 0.99 7.49 7.77
N GLU A 38 1.56 8.10 6.73
CA GLU A 38 2.63 9.10 6.81
C GLU A 38 3.91 8.63 7.56
N MET A 39 4.06 7.33 7.78
CA MET A 39 5.23 6.74 8.43
C MET A 39 6.42 6.61 7.49
N LEU A 40 6.18 6.63 6.18
CA LEU A 40 7.20 6.46 5.16
C LEU A 40 7.04 7.52 4.07
N SER A 41 8.15 8.12 3.64
CA SER A 41 8.12 9.06 2.51
C SER A 41 7.85 8.33 1.20
N PHE A 42 7.33 9.05 0.20
CA PHE A 42 7.01 8.48 -1.12
C PHE A 42 8.19 7.70 -1.73
N GLY A 43 9.38 8.28 -1.74
CA GLY A 43 10.57 7.62 -2.33
C GLY A 43 10.96 6.34 -1.58
N LYS A 44 10.85 6.33 -0.24
CA LYS A 44 11.13 5.14 0.56
C LYS A 44 10.04 4.08 0.46
N ALA A 45 8.79 4.49 0.23
CA ALA A 45 7.69 3.57 -0.04
C ALA A 45 7.84 2.91 -1.41
N ALA A 46 8.18 3.66 -2.46
CA ALA A 46 8.50 3.10 -3.77
C ALA A 46 9.70 2.12 -3.70
N GLU A 47 10.75 2.49 -2.96
CA GLU A 47 11.91 1.62 -2.70
C GLU A 47 11.51 0.32 -1.99
N LEU A 48 10.67 0.39 -0.94
CA LEU A 48 10.18 -0.79 -0.23
C LEU A 48 9.25 -1.66 -1.10
N ALA A 49 8.45 -1.04 -1.95
CA ALA A 49 7.59 -1.74 -2.91
C ALA A 49 8.39 -2.36 -4.07
N GLY A 50 9.69 -2.08 -4.21
CA GLY A 50 10.56 -2.60 -5.26
C GLY A 50 10.14 -2.20 -6.67
N ILE A 51 9.46 -1.07 -6.83
CA ILE A 51 8.97 -0.55 -8.11
C ILE A 51 9.42 0.90 -8.33
N GLU A 52 9.35 1.38 -9.57
CA GLU A 52 9.70 2.76 -9.89
C GLU A 52 8.69 3.75 -9.28
N GLY A 53 9.13 4.98 -9.03
CA GLY A 53 8.28 6.02 -8.46
C GLY A 53 7.05 6.34 -9.32
N SER A 54 7.15 6.26 -10.65
CA SER A 54 6.01 6.43 -11.57
C SER A 54 4.95 5.34 -11.37
N GLU A 55 5.37 4.09 -11.30
CA GLU A 55 4.50 2.94 -11.03
C GLU A 55 3.89 3.03 -9.64
N PHE A 56 4.68 3.41 -8.63
CA PHE A 56 4.18 3.59 -7.26
C PHE A 56 3.13 4.71 -7.20
N SER A 57 3.34 5.83 -7.91
CA SER A 57 2.35 6.90 -8.02
C SER A 57 1.03 6.41 -8.60
N GLN A 58 1.10 5.57 -9.64
CA GLN A 58 -0.10 5.00 -10.25
C GLN A 58 -0.84 4.09 -9.27
N VAL A 59 -0.13 3.16 -8.61
CA VAL A 59 -0.73 2.21 -7.66
C VAL A 59 -1.38 2.91 -6.48
N VAL A 60 -0.72 3.93 -5.95
CA VAL A 60 -1.21 4.76 -4.85
C VAL A 60 -2.46 5.54 -5.28
N GLY A 61 -2.45 6.12 -6.49
CA GLY A 61 -3.61 6.80 -7.09
C GLY A 61 -4.81 5.88 -7.33
N GLU A 62 -4.60 4.70 -7.92
CA GLU A 62 -5.64 3.69 -8.16
C GLU A 62 -6.33 3.23 -6.88
N ARG A 63 -5.61 3.24 -5.75
CA ARG A 63 -6.14 2.86 -4.44
C ARG A 63 -6.77 4.01 -3.66
N GLY A 64 -6.76 5.21 -4.22
CA GLY A 64 -7.22 6.42 -3.52
C GLY A 64 -6.39 6.70 -2.26
N VAL A 65 -5.15 6.22 -2.22
CA VAL A 65 -4.21 6.54 -1.16
C VAL A 65 -3.58 7.84 -1.59
N SER A 66 -3.88 8.92 -0.91
CA SER A 66 -3.15 10.17 -1.06
C SER A 66 -2.76 10.62 0.34
N PRO A 67 -1.51 11.04 0.58
CA PRO A 67 -1.14 11.61 1.87
C PRO A 67 -1.93 12.90 2.15
N ARG A 68 -2.56 13.49 1.12
CA ARG A 68 -3.40 14.70 1.21
C ARG A 68 -4.88 14.44 0.98
N CYS A 69 -5.30 13.23 0.62
CA CYS A 69 -6.71 12.90 0.45
C CYS A 69 -7.13 11.76 1.35
N SER A 70 -8.03 12.04 2.28
CA SER A 70 -8.64 11.03 3.14
C SER A 70 -9.93 10.52 2.49
N ARG A 71 -10.16 9.21 2.59
CA ARG A 71 -11.41 8.60 2.16
C ARG A 71 -12.43 8.78 3.29
N VAL A 72 -13.46 9.58 3.04
CA VAL A 72 -14.56 9.81 3.98
C VAL A 72 -15.85 9.22 3.43
N LEU A 73 -16.68 8.70 4.33
CA LEU A 73 -18.05 8.30 4.00
C LEU A 73 -18.92 9.55 4.06
N MET A 74 -19.45 9.97 2.92
CA MET A 74 -20.42 11.07 2.81
C MET A 74 -21.68 10.51 2.16
N ASP A 75 -22.82 10.64 2.84
CA ASP A 75 -24.13 10.17 2.36
C ASP A 75 -24.18 8.69 1.93
N GLY A 76 -23.38 7.84 2.59
CA GLY A 76 -23.32 6.40 2.29
C GLY A 76 -22.42 6.03 1.10
N GLU A 77 -21.79 7.01 0.45
CA GLU A 77 -20.81 6.81 -0.62
C GLU A 77 -19.39 7.13 -0.13
N SER A 78 -18.40 6.35 -0.57
CA SER A 78 -17.00 6.62 -0.27
C SER A 78 -16.48 7.71 -1.20
N VAL A 79 -16.24 8.90 -0.65
CA VAL A 79 -15.74 10.07 -1.39
C VAL A 79 -14.27 10.32 -1.02
N LEU A 80 -13.46 10.61 -2.02
CA LEU A 80 -12.08 11.05 -1.84
C LEU A 80 -12.09 12.56 -1.62
N VAL A 81 -11.69 13.02 -0.43
CA VAL A 81 -11.57 14.45 -0.12
C VAL A 81 -10.10 14.80 -0.07
N CYS A 82 -9.67 15.62 -1.02
CA CYS A 82 -8.31 16.16 -1.08
C CYS A 82 -8.26 17.53 -0.40
N SER A 83 -7.29 17.74 0.49
CA SER A 83 -6.98 19.09 1.00
C SER A 83 -6.03 19.80 0.04
N ASP A 84 -6.31 21.08 -0.28
CA ASP A 84 -5.49 21.96 -1.13
C ASP A 84 -4.05 22.15 -0.64
#